data_AF-A0ABD0BGE9-F1
#
_entry.id   AF-A0ABD0BGE9-F1
#
_cell.length_a   1.000
_cell.length_b   1.000
_cell.length_c   1.000
_cell.angle_alpha   90.00
_cell.angle_beta   90.00
_cell.angle_gamma   90.00
#
_symmetry.space_group_name_H-M   'P 1'
#
loop_
_entity.id
_entity.type
_entity.pdbx_description
1 polymer ?
#
loop_
_entity_poly.entity_id
_entity_poly.type
_entity_poly.pdbx_seq_one_letter_code
_entity_poly.pdbx_strand_id
1 'polypeptide(L)'
;MSTQPADTGSEDPVAEAFAAIRAEAQRRTGRIPDLSAQNPRPGFKLNDAPATPRRPKAPGKPTGPDGRRLRRSYDVEPVGSVLSKEIQRRGWRHGIAGGWVHSHWDELVGEKIAAHTKVEMLKEKSLFISCNSTAWATNLRMMQRTILQAIAEKVGPDVVAELKIFGPKTPSWRHGPLHVKGRGPRDTYG
;
A
#
# COMPACT_ATOMS: atom_id res chain seq x y z
N MET A 1 -68.02 64.73 -70.55
CA MET A 1 -68.60 64.27 -69.28
C MET A 1 -67.48 64.34 -68.25
N SER A 2 -67.53 65.37 -67.40
CA SER A 2 -66.54 65.70 -66.37
C SER A 2 -66.43 64.59 -65.32
N THR A 3 -65.24 64.44 -64.70
CA THR A 3 -65.01 64.54 -63.23
C THR A 3 -63.60 64.03 -62.87
N GLN A 4 -62.99 64.75 -61.92
CA GLN A 4 -61.60 64.87 -61.49
C GLN A 4 -60.97 63.61 -60.83
N PRO A 5 -59.63 63.56 -60.68
CA PRO A 5 -58.96 62.71 -59.71
C PRO A 5 -59.09 63.31 -58.29
N ALA A 6 -59.51 62.51 -57.32
CA ALA A 6 -59.54 62.89 -55.91
C ALA A 6 -58.24 62.46 -55.22
N ASP A 7 -57.41 63.46 -54.96
CA ASP A 7 -56.35 63.47 -53.96
C ASP A 7 -57.00 63.81 -52.60
N THR A 8 -56.77 62.98 -51.56
CA THR A 8 -56.84 63.42 -50.16
C THR A 8 -56.03 62.47 -49.28
N GLY A 9 -55.07 63.07 -48.58
CA GLY A 9 -54.06 62.43 -47.74
C GLY A 9 -54.58 61.66 -46.53
N SER A 10 -53.90 60.55 -46.25
CA SER A 10 -53.80 59.97 -44.92
C SER A 10 -52.68 60.66 -44.16
N GLU A 11 -53.01 61.69 -43.37
CA GLU A 11 -52.08 62.31 -42.43
C GLU A 11 -51.94 61.38 -41.22
N ASP A 12 -50.79 60.72 -41.07
CA ASP A 12 -50.47 59.88 -39.91
C ASP A 12 -50.29 60.76 -38.66
N PRO A 13 -51.25 60.81 -37.72
CA PRO A 13 -51.18 61.71 -36.56
C PRO A 13 -50.00 61.38 -35.63
N VAL A 14 -49.53 60.14 -35.69
CA VAL A 14 -48.36 59.66 -34.95
C VAL A 14 -47.07 60.26 -35.53
N ALA A 15 -46.95 60.32 -36.86
CA ALA A 15 -45.78 60.88 -37.52
C ALA A 15 -45.66 62.40 -37.23
N GLU A 16 -46.78 63.10 -37.20
CA GLU A 16 -46.84 64.54 -36.90
C GLU A 16 -46.49 64.84 -35.44
N ALA A 17 -47.01 64.04 -34.50
CA ALA A 17 -46.63 64.13 -33.08
C ALA A 17 -45.13 63.92 -32.88
N PHE A 18 -44.52 62.93 -33.56
CA PHE A 18 -43.08 62.71 -33.50
C PHE A 18 -42.27 63.85 -34.15
N ALA A 19 -42.77 64.46 -35.23
CA ALA A 19 -42.15 65.62 -35.86
C ALA A 19 -42.16 66.84 -34.92
N ALA A 20 -43.28 67.11 -34.24
CA ALA A 20 -43.40 68.19 -33.26
C ALA A 20 -42.44 67.99 -32.06
N ILE A 21 -42.33 66.77 -31.53
CA ILE A 21 -41.41 66.43 -30.44
C ILE A 21 -39.94 66.62 -30.88
N ARG A 22 -39.60 66.24 -32.13
CA ARG A 22 -38.24 66.43 -32.67
C ARG A 22 -37.90 67.90 -32.90
N ALA A 23 -38.85 68.70 -33.40
CA ALA A 23 -38.66 70.14 -33.59
C ALA A 23 -38.41 70.85 -32.25
N GLU A 24 -39.15 70.49 -31.20
CA GLU A 24 -38.94 71.04 -29.85
C GLU A 24 -37.59 70.61 -29.26
N ALA A 25 -37.18 69.36 -29.49
CA ALA A 25 -35.86 68.87 -29.07
C ALA A 25 -34.72 69.66 -29.73
N GLN A 26 -34.80 69.96 -31.04
CA GLN A 26 -33.79 70.76 -31.74
C GLN A 26 -33.67 72.17 -31.19
N ARG A 27 -34.79 72.79 -30.82
CA ARG A 27 -34.80 74.14 -30.24
C ARG A 27 -34.16 74.19 -28.85
N ARG A 28 -34.30 73.13 -28.04
CA ARG A 28 -33.80 73.10 -26.66
C ARG A 28 -32.34 72.68 -26.54
N THR A 29 -31.87 71.72 -27.34
CA THR A 29 -30.53 71.12 -27.18
C THR A 29 -29.63 71.30 -28.40
N GLY A 30 -30.14 71.90 -29.49
CA GLY A 30 -29.36 72.21 -30.70
C GLY A 30 -28.97 70.99 -31.55
N ARG A 31 -29.27 69.77 -31.12
CA ARG A 31 -28.88 68.53 -31.82
C ARG A 31 -29.93 67.44 -31.68
N ILE A 32 -30.34 66.86 -32.80
CA ILE A 32 -31.18 65.66 -32.84
C ILE A 32 -30.28 64.46 -33.19
N PRO A 33 -30.37 63.32 -32.48
CA PRO A 33 -29.69 62.09 -32.87
C PRO A 33 -30.19 61.60 -34.23
N ASP A 34 -29.29 61.39 -35.19
CA ASP A 34 -29.61 60.79 -36.47
C ASP A 34 -29.83 59.27 -36.29
N LEU A 35 -31.08 58.85 -36.43
CA LEU A 35 -31.51 57.45 -36.29
C LEU A 35 -31.58 56.73 -37.65
N SER A 36 -31.28 57.41 -38.76
CA SER A 36 -31.27 56.79 -40.09
C SER A 36 -30.15 55.77 -40.26
N ALA A 37 -29.05 55.94 -39.50
CA ALA A 37 -27.94 55.02 -39.43
C ALA A 37 -28.10 54.01 -38.28
N GLN A 38 -29.23 53.29 -38.23
CA GLN A 38 -29.32 52.12 -37.37
C GLN A 38 -28.59 50.96 -38.06
N ASN A 39 -27.25 50.98 -37.98
CA ASN A 39 -26.41 49.91 -38.50
C ASN A 39 -26.87 48.60 -37.83
N PRO A 40 -27.37 47.59 -38.57
CA PRO A 40 -27.74 46.33 -37.96
C PRO A 40 -26.49 45.77 -37.30
N ARG A 41 -26.50 45.69 -35.96
CA ARG A 41 -25.39 45.09 -35.22
C ARG A 41 -25.15 43.72 -35.84
N PRO A 42 -23.92 43.38 -36.28
CA PRO A 42 -23.68 42.06 -36.85
C PRO A 42 -24.10 41.05 -35.79
N GLY A 43 -25.07 40.20 -36.17
CA GLY A 43 -25.57 39.17 -35.27
C GLY A 43 -24.38 38.35 -34.79
N PHE A 44 -24.21 38.24 -33.47
CA PHE A 44 -23.14 37.45 -32.88
C PHE A 44 -23.43 35.99 -33.21
N LYS A 45 -22.90 35.49 -34.32
CA LYS A 45 -22.98 34.07 -34.67
C LYS A 45 -22.10 33.34 -33.65
N LEU A 46 -22.71 32.50 -32.82
CA LEU A 46 -22.02 31.70 -31.80
C LEU A 46 -20.88 30.85 -32.38
N ASN A 47 -20.86 30.68 -33.70
CA ASN A 47 -19.92 29.83 -34.43
C ASN A 47 -18.64 30.57 -34.90
N ASP A 48 -18.60 31.91 -34.85
CA ASP A 48 -17.47 32.72 -35.33
C ASP A 48 -16.57 33.27 -34.20
N ALA A 49 -16.84 32.88 -32.94
CA ALA A 49 -15.98 33.25 -31.82
C ALA A 49 -14.62 32.53 -31.96
N PRO A 50 -13.47 33.23 -31.84
CA PRO A 50 -12.17 32.57 -31.86
C PRO A 50 -12.11 31.56 -30.72
N ALA A 51 -11.89 30.29 -31.07
CA ALA A 51 -11.77 29.19 -30.14
C ALA A 51 -10.61 29.48 -29.17
N THR A 52 -10.92 30.10 -28.04
CA THR A 52 -9.95 30.31 -26.97
C THR A 52 -9.56 28.91 -26.48
N PRO A 53 -8.26 28.56 -26.38
CA PRO A 53 -7.86 27.24 -25.96
C PRO A 53 -8.45 26.98 -24.57
N ARG A 54 -9.43 26.08 -24.51
CA ARG A 54 -10.06 25.66 -23.26
C ARG A 54 -8.96 25.10 -22.38
N ARG A 55 -8.66 25.76 -21.26
CA ARG A 55 -7.73 25.23 -20.26
C ARG A 55 -8.17 23.80 -19.93
N PRO A 56 -7.27 22.80 -19.99
CA PRO A 56 -7.62 21.45 -19.59
C PRO A 56 -8.15 21.50 -18.16
N LYS A 57 -9.33 20.91 -17.95
CA LYS A 57 -9.93 20.84 -16.61
C LYS A 57 -8.96 20.05 -15.74
N ALA A 58 -8.37 20.71 -14.74
CA ALA A 58 -7.59 20.01 -13.73
C ALA A 58 -8.49 18.93 -13.10
N PRO A 59 -7.97 17.72 -12.86
CA PRO A 59 -8.74 16.69 -12.18
C PRO A 59 -9.28 17.24 -10.85
N GLY A 60 -10.58 17.11 -10.65
CA GLY A 60 -11.24 17.55 -9.42
C GLY A 60 -10.68 16.82 -8.20
N LYS A 61 -10.90 17.38 -7.01
CA LYS A 61 -10.51 16.70 -5.77
C LYS A 61 -11.22 15.33 -5.70
N PRO A 62 -10.52 14.25 -5.29
CA PRO A 62 -11.13 12.93 -5.19
C PRO A 62 -12.32 13.01 -4.23
N THR A 63 -13.46 12.54 -4.72
CA THR A 63 -14.76 12.62 -4.07
C THR A 63 -15.33 11.21 -4.02
N GLY A 64 -16.02 10.87 -2.92
CA GLY A 64 -16.57 9.52 -2.75
C GLY A 64 -17.72 9.25 -3.74
N PRO A 65 -18.22 8.01 -3.81
CA PRO A 65 -19.38 7.67 -4.65
C PRO A 65 -20.61 8.55 -4.38
N ASP A 66 -20.72 9.11 -3.17
CA ASP A 66 -21.79 9.99 -2.68
C ASP A 66 -21.53 11.50 -2.94
N GLY A 67 -20.51 11.88 -3.72
CA GLY A 67 -20.24 13.30 -4.01
C GLY A 67 -19.67 14.12 -2.84
N ARG A 68 -19.43 13.48 -1.68
CA ARG A 68 -18.81 14.10 -0.50
C ARG A 68 -17.27 14.04 -0.55
N ARG A 69 -16.61 15.02 0.08
CA ARG A 69 -15.15 15.01 0.25
C ARG A 69 -14.71 13.72 0.93
N LEU A 70 -13.67 13.08 0.39
CA LEU A 70 -13.03 11.94 1.05
C LEU A 70 -12.61 12.34 2.46
N ARG A 71 -12.98 11.51 3.44
CA ARG A 71 -12.42 11.63 4.80
C ARG A 71 -10.92 11.41 4.72
N ARG A 72 -10.15 12.13 5.54
CA ARG A 72 -8.71 11.90 5.69
C ARG A 72 -8.51 10.47 6.16
N SER A 73 -7.99 9.60 5.30
CA SER A 73 -7.55 8.27 5.70
C SER A 73 -6.23 8.41 6.45
N TYR A 74 -6.16 7.86 7.66
CA TYR A 74 -4.89 7.62 8.31
C TYR A 74 -4.36 6.30 7.76
N ASP A 75 -3.43 6.40 6.82
CA ASP A 75 -2.65 5.26 6.38
C ASP A 75 -1.54 5.05 7.41
N VAL A 76 -1.84 4.23 8.42
CA VAL A 76 -0.86 3.83 9.43
C VAL A 76 -0.21 2.54 8.97
N GLU A 77 1.12 2.48 9.10
CA GLU A 77 1.82 1.25 8.79
C GLU A 77 1.31 0.11 9.70
N PRO A 78 1.04 -1.09 9.17
CA PRO A 78 0.61 -2.20 9.99
C PRO A 78 1.63 -2.47 11.10
N VAL A 79 1.15 -2.72 12.31
CA VAL A 79 2.00 -3.01 13.48
C VAL A 79 3.02 -4.11 13.19
N GLY A 80 2.62 -5.13 12.42
CA GLY A 80 3.50 -6.21 11.99
C GLY A 80 4.70 -5.75 11.16
N SER A 81 4.53 -4.72 10.31
CA SER A 81 5.64 -4.17 9.51
C SER A 81 6.64 -3.42 10.38
N VAL A 82 6.15 -2.62 11.32
CA VAL A 82 6.98 -1.86 12.26
C VAL A 82 7.75 -2.81 13.17
N LEU A 83 7.06 -3.81 13.70
CA LEU A 83 7.66 -4.84 14.55
C LEU A 83 8.73 -5.65 13.79
N SER A 84 8.44 -6.07 12.55
CA SER A 84 9.40 -6.80 11.72
C SER A 84 10.64 -5.97 11.42
N LYS A 85 10.48 -4.68 11.13
CA LYS A 85 11.60 -3.74 10.96
C LYS A 85 12.44 -3.63 12.23
N GLU A 86 11.81 -3.55 13.40
CA GLU A 86 12.52 -3.40 14.67
C GLU A 86 13.25 -4.69 15.07
N ILE A 87 12.63 -5.86 14.85
CA ILE A 87 13.24 -7.18 15.02
C ILE A 87 14.49 -7.32 14.13
N GLN A 88 14.41 -6.86 12.89
CA GLN A 88 15.55 -6.85 11.96
C GLN A 88 16.65 -5.90 12.44
N ARG A 89 16.30 -4.67 12.84
CA ARG A 89 17.25 -3.65 13.31
C ARG A 89 18.01 -4.09 14.55
N ARG A 90 17.34 -4.77 15.49
CA ARG A 90 17.94 -5.23 16.75
C ARG A 90 18.61 -6.61 16.66
N GLY A 91 18.54 -7.28 15.52
CA GLY A 91 19.12 -8.62 15.34
C GLY A 91 18.41 -9.72 16.13
N TRP A 92 17.20 -9.45 16.65
CA TRP A 92 16.43 -10.39 17.50
C TRP A 92 15.90 -11.61 16.74
N ARG A 93 16.01 -11.62 15.40
CA ARG A 93 15.61 -12.75 14.56
C ARG A 93 16.13 -14.08 15.08
N HIS A 94 17.41 -14.16 15.47
CA HIS A 94 18.03 -15.40 15.93
C HIS A 94 17.47 -15.85 17.29
N GLY A 95 17.29 -14.92 18.24
CA GLY A 95 16.75 -15.25 19.56
C GLY A 95 15.28 -15.67 19.52
N ILE A 96 14.46 -14.96 18.73
CA ILE A 96 13.04 -15.29 18.54
C ILE A 96 12.90 -16.62 17.80
N ALA A 97 13.72 -16.84 16.78
CA ALA A 97 13.74 -18.11 16.07
C ALA A 97 14.12 -19.30 16.95
N GLY A 98 15.14 -19.14 17.81
CA GLY A 98 15.52 -20.17 18.77
C GLY A 98 14.37 -20.52 19.70
N GLY A 99 13.66 -19.51 20.21
CA GLY A 99 12.45 -19.70 21.02
C GLY A 99 11.35 -20.43 20.25
N TRP A 100 11.07 -20.03 19.01
CA TRP A 100 10.05 -20.67 18.19
C TRP A 100 10.39 -22.14 17.88
N VAL A 101 11.63 -22.42 17.48
CA VAL A 101 12.10 -23.80 17.21
C VAL A 101 12.03 -24.65 18.47
N HIS A 102 12.37 -24.09 19.63
CA HIS A 102 12.25 -24.78 20.91
C HIS A 102 10.78 -25.13 21.23
N SER A 103 9.84 -24.21 20.99
CA SER A 103 8.41 -24.44 21.25
C SER A 103 7.72 -25.36 20.25
N HIS A 104 8.21 -25.43 19.00
CA HIS A 104 7.60 -26.23 17.92
C HIS A 104 8.47 -27.42 17.51
N TRP A 105 9.38 -27.85 18.38
CA TRP A 105 10.27 -28.98 18.08
C TRP A 105 9.50 -30.28 17.82
N ASP A 106 8.43 -30.52 18.59
CA ASP A 106 7.55 -31.68 18.39
C ASP A 106 6.87 -31.70 17.02
N GLU A 107 6.45 -30.53 16.50
CA GLU A 107 5.84 -30.41 15.17
C GLU A 107 6.87 -30.62 14.05
N LEU A 108 8.10 -30.12 14.25
CA LEU A 108 9.17 -30.18 13.24
C LEU A 108 9.70 -31.60 13.02
N VAL A 109 9.88 -32.36 14.11
CA VAL A 109 10.59 -33.66 14.05
C VAL A 109 9.67 -34.83 14.38
N GLY A 110 8.47 -34.56 14.92
CA GLY A 110 7.51 -35.55 15.33
C GLY A 110 7.70 -36.03 16.77
N GLU A 111 6.61 -36.47 17.37
CA GLU A 111 6.50 -36.84 18.79
C GLU A 111 7.54 -37.88 19.23
N LYS A 112 7.79 -38.91 18.42
CA LYS A 112 8.76 -39.97 18.76
C LYS A 112 10.19 -39.46 18.90
N ILE A 113 10.60 -38.53 18.04
CA ILE A 113 11.97 -38.00 18.06
C ILE A 113 12.09 -36.93 19.15
N ALA A 114 11.07 -36.08 19.29
CA ALA A 114 11.06 -35.05 20.31
C ALA A 114 11.01 -35.62 21.74
N ALA A 115 10.35 -36.77 21.97
CA ALA A 115 10.38 -37.46 23.27
C ALA A 115 11.78 -37.90 23.73
N HIS A 116 12.73 -38.01 22.81
CA HIS A 116 14.09 -38.50 23.07
C HIS A 116 15.17 -37.45 22.86
N THR A 117 14.78 -36.25 22.44
CA THR A 117 15.71 -35.17 22.08
C THR A 117 15.27 -33.85 22.66
N LYS A 118 16.24 -33.05 23.09
CA LYS A 118 15.99 -31.76 23.70
C LYS A 118 16.84 -30.69 23.03
N VAL A 119 16.20 -29.60 22.62
CA VAL A 119 16.90 -28.41 22.12
C VAL A 119 17.45 -27.66 23.34
N GLU A 120 18.77 -27.59 23.46
CA GLU A 120 19.44 -26.88 24.56
C GLU A 120 19.53 -25.39 24.28
N MET A 121 20.03 -25.02 23.10
CA MET A 121 20.23 -23.63 22.73
C MET A 121 20.43 -23.47 21.23
N LEU A 122 20.13 -22.27 20.73
CA LEU A 122 20.55 -21.81 19.40
C LEU A 122 21.63 -20.76 19.60
N LYS A 123 22.82 -20.99 19.04
CA LYS A 123 23.91 -20.02 19.05
C LYS A 123 24.30 -19.70 17.62
N GLU A 124 24.28 -18.42 17.29
CA GLU A 124 24.58 -17.93 15.93
C GLU A 124 23.63 -18.60 14.92
N LYS A 125 24.10 -19.62 14.21
CA LYS A 125 23.32 -20.44 13.27
C LYS A 125 23.39 -21.93 13.56
N SER A 126 23.94 -22.34 14.70
CA SER A 126 24.03 -23.75 15.10
C SER A 126 23.00 -24.05 16.19
N LEU A 127 22.14 -25.04 15.94
CA LEU A 127 21.19 -25.57 16.93
C LEU A 127 21.84 -26.71 17.72
N PHE A 128 21.88 -26.58 19.03
CA PHE A 128 22.46 -27.57 19.93
C PHE A 128 21.35 -28.46 20.48
N ILE A 129 21.47 -29.77 20.22
CA ILE A 129 20.47 -30.78 20.61
C ILE A 129 21.15 -31.84 21.45
N SER A 130 20.58 -32.16 22.61
CA SER A 130 20.97 -33.30 23.43
C SER A 130 19.99 -34.47 23.21
N CYS A 131 20.54 -35.67 23.06
CA CYS A 131 19.76 -36.90 22.93
C CYS A 131 19.99 -37.81 24.15
N ASN A 132 18.96 -38.56 24.53
CA ASN A 132 19.04 -39.52 25.63
C ASN A 132 19.76 -40.85 25.26
N SER A 133 19.78 -41.23 23.97
CA SER A 133 20.42 -42.45 23.47
C SER A 133 21.28 -42.17 22.24
N THR A 134 22.32 -42.98 22.10
CA THR A 134 23.28 -42.97 20.99
C THR A 134 22.62 -43.38 19.66
N ALA A 135 21.67 -44.32 19.70
CA ALA A 135 20.91 -44.74 18.54
C ALA A 135 20.05 -43.59 17.97
N TRP A 136 19.32 -42.89 18.85
CA TRP A 136 18.52 -41.74 18.46
C TRP A 136 19.37 -40.57 17.93
N ALA A 137 20.51 -40.30 18.54
CA ALA A 137 21.45 -39.29 18.03
C ALA A 137 21.93 -39.62 16.61
N THR A 138 22.15 -40.89 16.30
CA THR A 138 22.56 -41.34 14.96
C THR A 138 21.42 -41.19 13.96
N ASN A 139 20.20 -41.56 14.33
CA ASN A 139 19.02 -41.35 13.49
C ASN A 139 18.83 -39.86 13.13
N LEU A 140 18.96 -38.98 14.13
CA LEU A 140 18.81 -37.54 13.94
C LEU A 140 19.91 -36.96 13.04
N ARG A 141 21.14 -37.49 13.10
CA ARG A 141 22.23 -37.13 12.18
C ARG A 141 21.91 -37.52 10.74
N MET A 142 21.32 -38.69 10.51
CA MET A 142 20.89 -39.10 9.16
C MET A 142 19.79 -38.20 8.61
N MET A 143 18.87 -37.74 9.48
CA MET A 143 17.76 -36.86 9.11
C MET A 143 18.11 -35.36 9.16
N GLN A 144 19.36 -35.00 9.47
CA GLN A 144 19.77 -33.61 9.71
C GLN A 144 19.39 -32.66 8.58
N ARG A 145 19.58 -33.11 7.32
CA ARG A 145 19.28 -32.28 6.15
C ARG A 145 17.79 -31.95 6.03
N THR A 146 16.95 -32.94 6.26
CA THR A 146 15.49 -32.80 6.21
C THR A 146 14.99 -31.87 7.32
N ILE A 147 15.56 -31.99 8.52
CA ILE A 147 15.21 -31.12 9.66
C ILE A 147 15.60 -29.67 9.37
N LEU A 148 16.79 -29.43 8.83
CA LEU A 148 17.23 -28.08 8.44
C LEU A 148 16.34 -27.47 7.36
N GLN A 149 15.86 -28.28 6.41
CA GLN A 149 14.91 -27.83 5.39
C GLN A 149 13.56 -27.42 6.00
N ALA A 150 12.98 -28.27 6.87
CA ALA A 150 11.72 -27.97 7.54
C ALA A 150 11.80 -26.69 8.40
N ILE A 151 12.92 -26.48 9.09
CA ILE A 151 13.16 -25.25 9.85
C ILE A 151 13.27 -24.03 8.92
N ALA A 152 14.00 -24.15 7.81
CA ALA A 152 14.17 -23.07 6.85
C ALA A 152 12.84 -22.65 6.20
N GLU A 153 11.94 -23.59 5.93
CA GLU A 153 10.61 -23.31 5.38
C GLU A 153 9.72 -22.50 6.34
N LYS A 154 9.81 -22.75 7.64
CA LYS A 154 8.92 -22.12 8.64
C LYS A 154 9.48 -20.81 9.21
N VAL A 155 10.78 -20.77 9.51
CA VAL A 155 11.43 -19.63 10.20
C VAL A 155 12.17 -18.72 9.22
N GLY A 156 12.41 -19.20 8.00
CA GLY A 156 13.11 -18.52 6.94
C GLY A 156 14.55 -19.00 6.77
N PRO A 157 15.13 -18.77 5.58
CA PRO A 157 16.49 -19.18 5.26
C PRO A 157 17.50 -18.46 6.17
N ASP A 158 18.60 -19.15 6.47
CA ASP A 158 19.80 -18.63 7.13
C ASP A 158 19.72 -18.39 8.65
N VAL A 159 18.62 -18.80 9.29
CA VAL A 159 18.45 -18.73 10.75
C VAL A 159 19.11 -19.89 11.49
N VAL A 160 18.99 -21.10 10.93
CA VAL A 160 19.69 -22.31 11.39
C VAL A 160 20.43 -22.89 10.18
N ALA A 161 21.76 -22.91 10.25
CA ALA A 161 22.63 -23.45 9.21
C ALA A 161 23.21 -24.81 9.59
N GLU A 162 23.36 -25.09 10.88
CA GLU A 162 24.03 -26.29 11.37
C GLU A 162 23.26 -26.92 12.54
N LEU A 163 23.27 -28.25 12.60
CA LEU A 163 22.73 -29.02 13.72
C LEU A 163 23.87 -29.71 14.46
N LYS A 164 24.04 -29.39 15.74
CA LYS A 164 25.02 -30.01 16.63
C LYS A 164 24.31 -30.97 17.56
N ILE A 165 24.43 -32.25 17.24
CA ILE A 165 23.74 -33.33 17.93
C ILE A 165 24.70 -34.01 18.90
N PHE A 166 24.38 -33.94 20.19
CA PHE A 166 25.12 -34.56 21.28
C PHE A 166 24.38 -35.82 21.74
N GLY A 167 25.11 -36.94 21.78
CA GLY A 167 24.59 -38.14 22.42
C GLY A 167 24.61 -38.02 23.95
N PRO A 168 24.11 -39.04 24.66
CA PRO A 168 24.21 -39.08 26.12
C PRO A 168 25.68 -38.94 26.55
N LYS A 169 25.94 -38.18 27.61
CA LYS A 169 27.29 -38.08 28.19
C LYS A 169 27.76 -39.47 28.61
N THR A 170 28.84 -39.95 28.01
CA THR A 170 29.43 -41.23 28.40
C THR A 170 29.90 -41.15 29.84
N PRO A 171 29.49 -42.08 30.71
CA PRO A 171 29.97 -42.11 32.08
C PRO A 171 31.48 -42.36 32.09
N SER A 172 32.21 -41.53 32.85
CA SER A 172 33.64 -41.72 33.07
C SER A 172 33.85 -42.51 34.36
N TRP A 173 34.37 -43.74 34.25
CA TRP A 173 34.81 -44.54 35.41
C TRP A 173 36.18 -44.12 35.97
N ARG A 174 36.72 -42.99 35.50
CA ARG A 174 37.97 -42.41 35.98
C ARG A 174 37.69 -41.61 37.24
N HIS A 175 38.05 -42.18 38.38
CA HIS A 175 37.98 -41.51 39.67
C HIS A 175 39.38 -41.43 40.30
N GLY A 176 39.81 -40.21 40.63
CA GLY A 176 41.03 -39.94 41.41
C GLY A 176 42.37 -40.12 40.68
N PRO A 177 43.48 -39.68 41.30
CA PRO A 177 44.82 -39.71 40.72
C PRO A 177 45.44 -41.11 40.61
N LEU A 178 44.92 -42.12 41.32
CA LEU A 178 45.43 -43.50 41.32
C LEU A 178 44.64 -44.44 40.40
N HIS A 179 43.95 -43.93 39.39
CA HIS A 179 43.15 -44.73 38.48
C HIS A 179 44.03 -45.67 37.62
N VAL A 180 43.80 -46.97 37.73
CA VAL A 180 44.40 -48.02 36.88
C VAL A 180 43.66 -48.08 35.55
N LYS A 181 44.39 -48.10 34.43
CA LYS A 181 43.83 -48.18 33.07
C LYS A 181 43.29 -49.60 32.82
N GLY A 182 42.08 -49.89 33.31
CA GLY A 182 41.36 -51.14 33.06
C GLY A 182 40.90 -51.28 31.60
N ARG A 183 40.29 -52.44 31.26
CA ARG A 183 39.61 -52.62 29.98
C ARG A 183 38.46 -51.60 29.92
N GLY A 184 38.50 -50.69 28.95
CA GLY A 184 37.55 -49.61 28.80
C GLY A 184 36.09 -50.08 28.65
N PRO A 185 35.13 -49.15 28.54
CA PRO A 185 33.71 -49.48 28.44
C PRO A 185 33.48 -50.47 27.30
N ARG A 186 32.95 -51.66 27.62
CA ARG A 186 32.58 -52.68 26.62
C ARG A 186 31.13 -52.41 26.23
N ASP A 187 30.91 -51.94 25.00
CA ASP A 187 29.71 -52.03 24.16
C ASP A 187 28.29 -51.78 24.74
N THR A 188 28.10 -51.38 26.01
CA THR A 188 26.78 -51.35 26.66
C THR A 188 26.08 -49.98 26.62
N TYR A 189 26.19 -49.22 25.53
CA TYR A 189 25.41 -47.99 25.35
C TYR A 189 24.73 -47.97 23.98
N GLY A 190 23.70 -48.83 23.85
CA GLY A 190 22.61 -48.66 22.89
C GLY A 190 21.55 -47.70 23.44
#